data_AF-A0A0F9AVY9-F1
#
_entry.id   AF-A0A0F9AVY9-F1
#
_cell.length_a   1.000
_cell.length_b   1.000
_cell.length_c   1.000
_cell.angle_alpha   90.00
_cell.angle_beta   90.00
_cell.angle_gamma   90.00
#
_symmetry.space_group_name_H-M   'P 1'
#
loop_
_entity.id
_entity.type
_entity.pdbx_description
1 polymer ?
#
loop_
_entity_poly.entity_id
_entity_poly.type
_entity_poly.pdbx_seq_one_letter_code
_entity_poly.pdbx_strand_id
1 'polypeptide(L)'
;ARRDSDINSLDDLRERVFAFSDPLSNSGRLAPVYQLALREERPETFFDRYIFTYAHDNSIKAVAEGLVDGAAVDSLVYDYWAATGSEYAAETKIVDRWGPFGINPVVVHPDLDEGLKERLRQTLLAMNEDPRGERILSNLHIDRFVVPDDSIYDSVRTMRAYISAVEGERAAVQP
;
A
#
# COMPACT_ATOMS: atom_id res chain seq x y z
N ALA A 1 -0.78 1.84 14.36
CA ALA A 1 -0.08 2.13 15.63
C ALA A 1 -0.11 0.89 16.52
N ARG A 2 0.70 0.82 17.60
CA ARG A 2 0.54 -0.24 18.61
C ARG A 2 -0.84 -0.16 19.26
N ARG A 3 -1.39 -1.29 19.68
CA ARG A 3 -2.74 -1.37 20.25
C ARG A 3 -2.85 -0.59 21.56
N ASP A 4 -1.79 -0.59 22.36
CA ASP A 4 -1.68 0.06 23.67
C ASP A 4 -1.26 1.54 23.61
N SER A 5 -1.02 2.11 22.42
CA SER A 5 -0.62 3.51 22.29
C SER A 5 -1.80 4.49 22.35
N ASP A 6 -1.49 5.77 22.63
CA ASP A 6 -2.40 6.91 22.64
C ASP A 6 -2.83 7.39 21.23
N ILE A 7 -2.25 6.82 20.17
CA ILE A 7 -2.47 7.21 18.77
C ILE A 7 -3.77 6.60 18.24
N ASN A 8 -4.75 7.42 17.85
CA ASN A 8 -6.05 6.96 17.36
C ASN A 8 -6.45 7.56 16.01
N SER A 9 -5.64 8.47 15.47
CA SER A 9 -5.84 9.13 14.18
C SER A 9 -4.51 9.37 13.46
N LEU A 10 -4.58 9.85 12.21
CA LEU A 10 -3.40 10.34 11.50
C LEU A 10 -2.76 11.54 12.24
N ASP A 11 -3.57 12.44 12.79
CA ASP A 11 -3.07 13.66 13.45
C ASP A 11 -2.24 13.36 14.70
N ASP A 12 -2.56 12.28 15.42
CA ASP A 12 -1.80 11.81 16.59
C ASP A 12 -0.39 11.29 16.23
N LEU A 13 -0.09 11.10 14.94
CA LEU A 13 1.24 10.73 14.45
C LEU A 13 2.15 11.93 14.19
N ARG A 14 1.68 13.17 14.41
CA ARG A 14 2.52 14.35 14.32
C ARG A 14 3.70 14.24 15.31
N GLU A 15 4.90 14.58 14.84
CA GLU A 15 6.16 14.48 15.59
C GLU A 15 6.46 13.06 16.12
N ARG A 16 5.86 12.03 15.52
CA ARG A 16 6.15 10.61 15.82
C ARG A 16 7.04 9.98 14.75
N VAL A 17 7.60 8.81 15.03
CA VAL A 17 8.38 8.03 14.07
C VAL A 17 7.45 7.20 13.19
N PHE A 18 7.54 7.37 11.87
CA PHE A 18 6.66 6.69 10.92
C PHE A 18 7.41 5.75 9.96
N ALA A 19 6.81 4.61 9.61
CA ALA A 19 7.32 3.73 8.57
C ALA A 19 6.48 3.82 7.29
N PHE A 20 7.13 4.22 6.21
CA PHE A 20 6.67 3.90 4.87
C PHE A 20 7.13 2.49 4.50
N SER A 21 6.38 1.83 3.61
CA SER A 21 6.77 0.50 3.16
C SER A 21 7.86 0.59 2.08
N ASP A 22 7.55 1.18 0.92
CA ASP A 22 8.49 1.32 -0.20
C ASP A 22 8.28 2.68 -0.90
N PRO A 23 9.35 3.37 -1.38
CA PRO A 23 9.22 4.65 -2.07
C PRO A 23 8.28 4.63 -3.29
N LEU A 24 8.18 3.52 -4.00
CA LEU A 24 7.34 3.34 -5.18
C LEU A 24 5.94 2.80 -4.85
N SER A 25 5.67 2.47 -3.59
CA SER A 25 4.40 1.89 -3.16
C SER A 25 3.25 2.91 -3.19
N ASN A 26 2.09 2.50 -3.72
CA ASN A 26 0.88 3.28 -3.61
C ASN A 26 0.39 3.36 -2.15
N SER A 27 -0.02 2.22 -1.58
CA SER A 27 -0.54 2.11 -0.21
C SER A 27 0.51 2.46 0.85
N GLY A 28 1.76 2.09 0.61
CA GLY A 28 2.87 2.24 1.55
C GLY A 28 3.62 3.58 1.48
N ARG A 29 3.34 4.45 0.49
CA ARG A 29 3.98 5.78 0.40
C ARG A 29 3.15 6.85 -0.30
N LEU A 30 2.60 6.61 -1.49
CA LEU A 30 1.87 7.65 -2.22
C LEU A 30 0.61 8.11 -1.47
N ALA A 31 -0.24 7.16 -1.06
CA ALA A 31 -1.50 7.43 -0.38
C ALA A 31 -1.32 8.23 0.94
N PRO A 32 -0.47 7.83 1.90
CA PRO A 32 -0.27 8.64 3.12
C PRO A 32 0.28 10.04 2.83
N VAL A 33 1.13 10.19 1.82
CA VAL A 33 1.67 11.51 1.48
C VAL A 33 0.68 12.39 0.76
N TYR A 34 -0.16 11.82 -0.08
CA TYR A 34 -1.33 12.51 -0.63
C TYR A 34 -2.25 13.01 0.48
N GLN A 35 -2.51 12.19 1.50
CA GLN A 35 -3.34 12.59 2.65
C GLN A 35 -2.74 13.73 3.46
N LEU A 36 -1.43 13.74 3.68
CA LEU A 36 -0.75 14.88 4.30
C LEU A 36 -0.81 16.12 3.40
N ALA A 37 -0.54 15.97 2.10
CA ALA A 37 -0.55 17.10 1.17
C ALA A 37 -1.92 17.77 1.05
N LEU A 38 -3.03 17.02 1.12
CA LEU A 38 -4.39 17.57 1.19
C LEU A 38 -4.64 18.46 2.43
N ARG A 39 -3.83 18.30 3.48
CA ARG A 39 -3.84 19.10 4.70
C ARG A 39 -2.76 20.17 4.70
N GLU A 40 -2.15 20.43 3.54
CA GLU A 40 -1.00 21.33 3.35
C GLU A 40 0.27 20.88 4.12
N GLU A 41 0.30 19.62 4.57
CA GLU A 41 1.39 19.03 5.34
C GLU A 41 2.40 18.27 4.47
N ARG A 42 3.53 17.92 5.08
CA ARG A 42 4.59 17.12 4.45
C ARG A 42 5.12 16.07 5.41
N PRO A 43 5.52 14.89 4.91
CA PRO A 43 6.14 13.88 5.77
C PRO A 43 7.35 14.41 6.55
N GLU A 44 8.17 15.26 5.91
CA GLU A 44 9.41 15.79 6.49
C GLU A 44 9.17 16.79 7.63
N THR A 45 7.98 17.38 7.73
CA THR A 45 7.63 18.36 8.78
C THR A 45 6.54 17.85 9.70
N PHE A 46 5.75 16.88 9.27
CA PHE A 46 4.67 16.29 10.02
C PHE A 46 5.17 15.22 10.98
N PHE A 47 6.04 14.32 10.53
CA PHE A 47 6.66 13.29 11.38
C PHE A 47 7.98 13.80 11.96
N ASP A 48 8.39 13.28 13.12
CA ASP A 48 9.74 13.57 13.67
C ASP A 48 10.82 13.01 12.74
N ARG A 49 10.61 11.77 12.29
CA ARG A 49 11.35 11.15 11.20
C ARG A 49 10.52 10.03 10.58
N TYR A 50 10.89 9.63 9.38
CA TYR A 50 10.34 8.42 8.76
C TYR A 50 11.44 7.50 8.21
N ILE A 51 11.09 6.22 8.06
CA ILE A 51 11.95 5.18 7.46
C ILE A 51 11.22 4.42 6.36
N PHE A 52 11.97 3.65 5.56
CA PHE A 52 11.44 2.66 4.63
C PHE A 52 11.79 1.25 5.12
N THR A 53 10.79 0.40 5.25
CA THR A 53 10.94 -1.00 5.71
C THR A 53 11.08 -2.01 4.56
N TYR A 54 10.84 -1.54 3.33
CA TYR A 54 10.86 -2.27 2.05
C TYR A 54 9.91 -3.46 1.96
N ALA A 55 9.00 -3.63 2.93
CA ALA A 55 7.95 -4.63 2.86
C ALA A 55 6.81 -4.31 3.85
N HIS A 56 5.56 -4.59 3.46
CA HIS A 56 4.38 -4.28 4.28
C HIS A 56 4.36 -5.08 5.59
N ASP A 57 4.79 -6.33 5.56
CA ASP A 57 4.97 -7.16 6.75
C ASP A 57 6.02 -6.60 7.71
N ASN A 58 7.16 -6.13 7.20
CA ASN A 58 8.18 -5.47 8.01
C ASN A 58 7.66 -4.19 8.66
N SER A 59 6.82 -3.41 7.95
CA SER A 59 6.13 -2.25 8.54
C SER A 59 5.23 -2.62 9.71
N ILE A 60 4.45 -3.71 9.59
CA ILE A 60 3.57 -4.18 10.68
C ILE A 60 4.42 -4.60 11.89
N LYS A 61 5.48 -5.39 11.66
CA LYS A 61 6.42 -5.82 12.73
C LYS A 61 7.07 -4.64 13.43
N ALA A 62 7.58 -3.66 12.67
CA ALA A 62 8.24 -2.49 13.22
C ALA A 62 7.32 -1.68 14.15
N VAL A 63 6.02 -1.59 13.83
CA VAL A 63 5.04 -0.98 14.73
C VAL A 63 4.83 -1.87 15.95
N ALA A 64 4.54 -3.16 15.77
CA ALA A 64 4.26 -4.09 16.86
C ALA A 64 5.40 -4.14 17.91
N GLU A 65 6.65 -4.10 17.45
CA GLU A 65 7.86 -4.11 18.28
C GLU A 65 8.24 -2.73 18.83
N GLY A 66 7.50 -1.67 18.48
CA GLY A 66 7.75 -0.31 18.96
C GLY A 66 8.99 0.37 18.37
N LEU A 67 9.49 -0.12 17.23
CA LEU A 67 10.59 0.53 16.49
C LEU A 67 10.15 1.82 15.81
N VAL A 68 8.85 1.89 15.47
CA VAL A 68 8.15 3.06 14.94
C VAL A 68 6.76 3.17 15.58
N ASP A 69 6.19 4.37 15.60
CA ASP A 69 4.90 4.64 16.24
C ASP A 69 3.70 4.35 15.30
N GLY A 70 3.91 4.51 13.99
CA GLY A 70 2.91 4.27 12.96
C GLY A 70 3.53 3.79 11.65
N ALA A 71 2.71 3.16 10.81
CA ALA A 71 3.13 2.74 9.48
C ALA A 71 1.97 2.75 8.49
N ALA A 72 2.28 2.99 7.21
CA ALA A 72 1.36 2.81 6.10
C ALA A 72 1.58 1.45 5.43
N VAL A 73 0.51 0.65 5.31
CA VAL A 73 0.56 -0.72 4.79
C VAL A 73 -0.61 -1.01 3.86
N ASP A 74 -0.45 -2.03 3.00
CA ASP A 74 -1.54 -2.56 2.19
C ASP A 74 -2.57 -3.28 3.09
N SER A 75 -3.86 -2.96 2.91
CA SER A 75 -4.94 -3.53 3.72
C SER A 75 -5.06 -5.04 3.55
N LEU A 76 -4.80 -5.59 2.36
CA LEU A 76 -4.89 -7.03 2.13
C LEU A 76 -3.80 -7.79 2.91
N VAL A 77 -2.59 -7.22 3.00
CA VAL A 77 -1.51 -7.80 3.79
C VAL A 77 -1.87 -7.76 5.28
N TYR A 78 -2.38 -6.62 5.77
CA TYR A 78 -2.79 -6.48 7.16
C TYR A 78 -3.94 -7.42 7.52
N ASP A 79 -5.00 -7.44 6.70
CA ASP A 79 -6.20 -8.24 6.94
C ASP A 79 -5.87 -9.74 6.83
N TYR A 80 -4.99 -10.16 5.91
CA TYR A 80 -4.47 -11.54 5.85
C TYR A 80 -3.75 -11.95 7.14
N TRP A 81 -2.88 -11.10 7.67
CA TRP A 81 -2.18 -11.36 8.94
C TRP A 81 -3.11 -11.39 10.14
N ALA A 82 -4.09 -10.49 10.19
CA ALA A 82 -5.11 -10.50 11.23
C ALA A 82 -5.96 -11.78 11.18
N ALA A 83 -6.38 -12.21 9.99
CA ALA A 83 -7.19 -13.41 9.79
C ALA A 83 -6.43 -14.71 10.08
N THR A 84 -5.11 -14.73 9.86
CA THR A 84 -4.24 -15.89 10.11
C THR A 84 -3.64 -15.92 11.52
N GLY A 85 -4.00 -14.97 12.39
CA GLY A 85 -3.60 -14.98 13.80
C GLY A 85 -2.15 -14.51 14.04
N SER A 86 -1.62 -13.62 13.21
CA SER A 86 -0.30 -13.02 13.41
C SER A 86 -0.22 -12.27 14.75
N GLU A 87 0.79 -12.62 15.57
CA GLU A 87 1.06 -11.93 16.84
C GLU A 87 1.32 -10.43 16.64
N TYR A 88 2.00 -10.07 15.55
CA TYR A 88 2.29 -8.68 15.21
C TYR A 88 1.02 -7.89 14.83
N ALA A 89 0.09 -8.51 14.10
CA ALA A 89 -1.19 -7.87 13.80
C ALA A 89 -2.03 -7.70 15.08
N ALA A 90 -2.00 -8.66 16.00
CA ALA A 90 -2.68 -8.57 17.29
C ALA A 90 -2.17 -7.38 18.14
N GLU A 91 -0.87 -7.10 18.12
CA GLU A 91 -0.24 -5.98 18.84
C GLU A 91 -0.46 -4.61 18.18
N THR A 92 -1.13 -4.54 17.03
CA THR A 92 -1.37 -3.29 16.33
C THR A 92 -2.86 -2.94 16.24
N LYS A 93 -3.14 -1.68 15.94
CA LYS A 93 -4.46 -1.15 15.60
C LYS A 93 -4.37 -0.23 14.39
N ILE A 94 -5.47 -0.20 13.63
CA ILE A 94 -5.70 0.70 12.50
C ILE A 94 -6.22 2.02 13.05
N VAL A 95 -5.57 3.11 12.64
CA VAL A 95 -5.91 4.48 13.09
C VAL A 95 -6.52 5.32 11.98
N ASP A 96 -6.37 4.90 10.72
CA ASP A 96 -7.01 5.51 9.55
C ASP A 96 -7.08 4.48 8.38
N ARG A 97 -7.98 4.70 7.42
CA ARG A 97 -8.13 3.88 6.20
C ARG A 97 -8.42 4.78 5.00
N TRP A 98 -7.73 4.56 3.89
CA TRP A 98 -7.91 5.31 2.64
C TRP A 98 -8.19 4.38 1.46
N GLY A 99 -8.94 4.89 0.47
CA GLY A 99 -9.34 4.14 -0.71
C GLY A 99 -10.87 4.04 -0.86
N PRO A 100 -11.37 3.07 -1.63
CA PRO A 100 -10.63 1.97 -2.26
C PRO A 100 -9.67 2.43 -3.37
N PHE A 101 -8.61 1.65 -3.59
CA PHE A 101 -7.68 1.83 -4.72
C PHE A 101 -7.71 0.58 -5.60
N GLY A 102 -7.32 0.72 -6.87
CA GLY A 102 -7.14 -0.42 -7.77
C GLY A 102 -6.13 -1.42 -7.20
N ILE A 103 -6.47 -2.70 -7.27
CA ILE A 103 -5.61 -3.81 -6.84
C ILE A 103 -4.33 -3.89 -7.68
N ASN A 104 -3.24 -4.39 -7.13
CA ASN A 104 -1.97 -4.54 -7.86
C ASN A 104 -2.15 -5.43 -9.11
N PRO A 105 -1.85 -4.93 -10.33
CA PRO A 105 -1.98 -5.72 -11.54
C PRO A 105 -0.83 -6.72 -11.70
N VAL A 106 -1.10 -7.78 -12.47
CA VAL A 106 -0.05 -8.53 -13.17
C VAL A 106 0.23 -7.82 -14.49
N VAL A 107 1.49 -7.44 -14.71
CA VAL A 107 1.92 -6.73 -15.92
C VAL A 107 3.00 -7.53 -16.66
N VAL A 108 3.08 -7.30 -17.98
CA VAL A 108 4.10 -7.90 -18.85
C VAL A 108 4.78 -6.79 -19.65
N HIS A 109 5.97 -7.07 -20.18
CA HIS A 109 6.67 -6.13 -21.05
C HIS A 109 5.85 -5.87 -22.33
N PRO A 110 5.80 -4.63 -22.85
CA PRO A 110 5.07 -4.31 -24.08
C PRO A 110 5.55 -5.11 -25.30
N ASP A 111 6.82 -5.50 -25.34
CA ASP A 111 7.40 -6.28 -26.46
C ASP A 111 7.42 -7.80 -26.25
N LEU A 112 6.74 -8.32 -25.22
CA LEU A 112 6.64 -9.77 -25.02
C LEU A 112 5.91 -10.43 -26.22
N ASP A 113 6.33 -11.62 -26.64
CA ASP A 113 5.69 -12.36 -27.73
C ASP A 113 4.17 -12.48 -27.51
N GLU A 114 3.38 -12.15 -28.54
CA GLU A 114 1.91 -12.11 -28.43
C GLU A 114 1.30 -13.47 -28.08
N GLY A 115 1.87 -14.56 -28.60
CA GLY A 115 1.44 -15.91 -28.26
C GLY A 115 1.67 -16.24 -26.79
N LEU A 116 2.83 -15.84 -26.26
CA LEU A 116 3.15 -15.99 -24.83
C LEU A 116 2.30 -15.08 -23.94
N LYS A 117 2.07 -13.81 -24.32
CA LYS A 117 1.20 -12.88 -23.60
C LYS A 117 -0.20 -13.47 -23.41
N GLU A 118 -0.79 -13.96 -24.50
CA GLU A 118 -2.14 -14.51 -24.46
C GLU A 118 -2.20 -15.81 -23.65
N ARG A 119 -1.19 -16.69 -23.77
CA ARG A 119 -1.10 -17.89 -22.93
C ARG A 119 -1.02 -17.56 -21.44
N LEU A 120 -0.22 -16.58 -21.03
CA LEU A 120 -0.12 -16.14 -19.64
C LEU A 120 -1.46 -15.59 -19.14
N ARG A 121 -2.09 -14.71 -19.93
CA ARG A 121 -3.40 -14.12 -19.60
C ARG A 121 -4.46 -15.21 -19.39
N GLN A 122 -4.63 -16.11 -20.36
CA GLN A 122 -5.63 -17.18 -20.28
C GLN A 122 -5.35 -18.13 -19.12
N THR A 123 -4.08 -18.46 -18.86
CA THR A 123 -3.70 -19.30 -17.72
C THR A 123 -4.15 -18.68 -16.40
N LEU A 124 -3.87 -17.39 -16.18
CA LEU A 124 -4.25 -16.69 -14.94
C LEU A 124 -5.77 -16.56 -14.79
N LEU A 125 -6.48 -16.21 -15.88
CA LEU A 125 -7.93 -16.04 -15.86
C LEU A 125 -8.69 -17.36 -15.62
N ALA A 126 -8.14 -18.48 -16.07
CA ALA A 126 -8.74 -19.81 -15.87
C ALA A 126 -8.28 -20.52 -14.59
N MET A 127 -7.41 -19.90 -13.76
CA MET A 127 -6.88 -20.58 -12.56
C MET A 127 -7.97 -21.04 -11.60
N ASN A 128 -9.05 -20.28 -11.44
CA ASN A 128 -10.17 -20.65 -10.56
C ASN A 128 -11.05 -21.78 -11.13
N GLU A 129 -10.82 -22.21 -12.36
CA GLU A 129 -11.55 -23.32 -13.01
C GLU A 129 -10.73 -24.62 -13.01
N ASP A 130 -9.45 -24.55 -12.63
CA ASP A 130 -8.55 -25.70 -12.50
C ASP A 130 -8.33 -26.05 -11.01
N PRO A 131 -8.48 -27.33 -10.59
CA PRO A 131 -8.34 -27.69 -9.17
C PRO A 131 -6.96 -27.41 -8.56
N ARG A 132 -5.88 -27.34 -9.36
CA ARG A 132 -4.56 -26.92 -8.86
C ARG A 132 -4.49 -25.40 -8.77
N GLY A 133 -5.00 -24.69 -9.76
CA GLY A 133 -5.12 -23.23 -9.74
C GLY A 133 -5.95 -22.71 -8.56
N GLU A 134 -7.12 -23.29 -8.32
CA GLU A 134 -8.01 -22.94 -7.20
C GLU A 134 -7.31 -23.12 -5.83
N ARG A 135 -6.53 -24.19 -5.66
CA ARG A 135 -5.72 -24.41 -4.46
C ARG A 135 -4.63 -23.34 -4.26
N ILE A 136 -3.96 -22.93 -5.34
CA ILE A 136 -2.96 -21.87 -5.29
C ILE A 136 -3.62 -20.54 -4.90
N LEU A 137 -4.72 -20.19 -5.58
CA LEU A 137 -5.51 -19.00 -5.33
C LEU A 137 -6.01 -18.91 -3.88
N SER A 138 -6.57 -20.01 -3.37
CA SER A 138 -7.06 -20.10 -1.98
C SER A 138 -5.94 -19.88 -0.95
N ASN A 139 -4.75 -20.47 -1.17
CA ASN A 139 -3.61 -20.26 -0.28
C ASN A 139 -3.14 -18.80 -0.25
N LEU A 140 -3.34 -18.07 -1.36
CA LEU A 140 -3.03 -16.65 -1.50
C LEU A 140 -4.20 -15.73 -1.10
N HIS A 141 -5.35 -16.29 -0.72
CA HIS A 141 -6.59 -15.56 -0.43
C HIS A 141 -7.04 -14.67 -1.61
N ILE A 142 -6.88 -15.18 -2.83
CA ILE A 142 -7.33 -14.54 -4.06
C ILE A 142 -8.47 -15.38 -4.64
N ASP A 143 -9.61 -14.76 -4.97
CA ASP A 143 -10.74 -15.51 -5.54
C ASP A 143 -10.48 -15.92 -7.00
N ARG A 144 -10.03 -14.97 -7.82
CA ARG A 144 -9.73 -15.15 -9.24
C ARG A 144 -9.00 -13.94 -9.81
N PHE A 145 -8.41 -14.11 -10.99
CA PHE A 145 -7.95 -12.99 -11.81
C PHE A 145 -9.06 -12.53 -12.75
N VAL A 146 -9.08 -11.23 -13.04
CA VAL A 146 -9.99 -10.62 -14.01
C VAL A 146 -9.21 -9.67 -14.91
N VAL A 147 -9.74 -9.40 -16.10
CA VAL A 147 -9.25 -8.27 -16.90
C VAL A 147 -9.82 -7.00 -16.27
N PRO A 148 -9.00 -6.11 -15.70
CA PRO A 148 -9.49 -4.87 -15.11
C PRO A 148 -9.85 -3.87 -16.21
N ASP A 149 -10.78 -2.97 -15.89
CA ASP A 149 -10.88 -1.71 -16.61
C ASP A 149 -9.72 -0.81 -16.16
N ASP A 150 -9.02 -0.13 -17.08
CA ASP A 150 -7.87 0.71 -16.71
C ASP A 150 -8.27 1.85 -15.76
N SER A 151 -9.52 2.31 -15.78
CA SER A 151 -10.01 3.38 -14.90
C SER A 151 -9.91 3.06 -13.41
N ILE A 152 -9.77 1.79 -13.00
CA ILE A 152 -9.55 1.45 -11.59
C ILE A 152 -8.23 2.05 -11.03
N TYR A 153 -7.31 2.44 -11.92
CA TYR A 153 -6.04 3.07 -11.57
C TYR A 153 -6.08 4.61 -11.65
N ASP A 154 -7.22 5.22 -12.00
CA ASP A 154 -7.34 6.68 -12.08
C ASP A 154 -7.05 7.36 -10.75
N SER A 155 -7.49 6.78 -9.64
CA SER A 155 -7.19 7.31 -8.30
C SER A 155 -5.68 7.48 -8.06
N VAL A 156 -4.88 6.49 -8.46
CA VAL A 156 -3.41 6.55 -8.36
C VAL A 156 -2.85 7.61 -9.30
N ARG A 157 -3.36 7.70 -10.53
CA ARG A 157 -2.95 8.75 -11.49
C ARG A 157 -3.23 10.15 -10.94
N THR A 158 -4.42 10.38 -10.39
CA THR A 158 -4.82 11.65 -9.77
C THR A 158 -3.93 12.00 -8.59
N MET A 159 -3.69 11.06 -7.65
CA MET A 159 -2.81 11.30 -6.50
C MET A 159 -1.38 11.64 -6.94
N ARG A 160 -0.84 10.92 -7.94
CA ARG A 160 0.49 11.22 -8.49
C ARG A 160 0.55 12.61 -9.10
N ALA A 161 -0.40 12.96 -9.96
CA ALA A 161 -0.45 14.28 -10.60
C ALA A 161 -0.51 15.40 -9.55
N TYR A 162 -1.33 15.23 -8.51
CA TYR A 162 -1.46 16.20 -7.42
C TYR A 162 -0.13 16.39 -6.68
N ILE A 163 0.52 15.30 -6.26
CA ILE A 163 1.81 15.37 -5.56
C ILE A 163 2.88 16.02 -6.44
N SER A 164 2.97 15.65 -7.71
CA SER A 164 3.93 16.26 -8.64
C SER A 164 3.68 17.76 -8.82
N ALA A 165 2.43 18.21 -8.88
CA ALA A 165 2.10 19.63 -8.96
C ALA A 165 2.53 20.39 -7.69
N VAL A 166 2.18 19.86 -6.51
CA VAL A 166 2.54 20.47 -5.21
C VAL A 166 4.05 20.53 -5.01
N GLU A 167 4.79 19.48 -5.39
CA GLU A 167 6.25 19.47 -5.33
C GLU A 167 6.88 20.45 -6.33
N GLY A 168 6.32 20.56 -7.54
CA GLY A 168 6.76 21.50 -8.57
C GLY A 168 6.58 22.97 -8.16
N GLU A 169 5.43 23.32 -7.60
CA GLU A 169 5.17 24.67 -7.05
C GLU A 169 6.18 25.02 -5.94
N ARG A 170 6.47 24.07 -5.05
CA ARG A 170 7.43 24.27 -3.95
C ARG A 170 8.86 24.46 -4.45
N ALA A 171 9.29 23.67 -5.43
CA ALA A 171 10.61 23.82 -6.05
C ALA A 171 10.78 25.19 -6.72
N ALA A 172 9.70 25.77 -7.25
CA ALA A 172 9.72 27.11 -7.84
C ALA A 172 9.76 28.25 -6.79
N VAL A 173 9.44 27.97 -5.52
CA VAL A 173 9.36 28.97 -4.43
C VAL A 173 10.62 28.96 -3.54
N GLN A 174 11.46 27.93 -3.60
CA GLN A 174 12.75 27.89 -2.88
C GLN A 174 13.83 28.67 -3.67
N PRO A 175 14.41 29.75 -3.10
CA PRO A 175 15.48 30.54 -3.72
C PRO A 175 16.83 29.84 -3.73
#